data_AF-X1K8I9-F1
#
_entry.id   AF-X1K8I9-F1
#
_cell.length_a   1.000
_cell.length_b   1.000
_cell.length_c   1.000
_cell.angle_alpha   90.00
_cell.angle_beta   90.00
_cell.angle_gamma   90.00
#
_symmetry.space_group_name_H-M   'P 1'
#
loop_
_entity.id
_entity.type
_entity.pdbx_description
1 polymer ?
#
loop_
_entity_poly.entity_id
_entity_poly.type
_entity_poly.pdbx_seq_one_letter_code
_entity_poly.pdbx_strand_id
1 'polypeptide(L)' 'MKIMATTRTRNEEKNIARFVMSYQWADKVLIADGGSTDDTVKIAKN' A
#
# COMPACT_ATOMS: atom_id res chain seq x y z
N MET A 1 -16.34 0.75 -15.37
CA MET A 1 -15.20 -0.18 -15.27
C MET A 1 -14.65 -0.06 -13.85
N LYS A 2 -14.28 -1.16 -13.19
CA LYS A 2 -13.67 -1.13 -11.85
C LYS A 2 -12.17 -1.29 -11.97
N ILE A 3 -11.40 -0.51 -11.23
CA ILE A 3 -9.93 -0.49 -11.27
C ILE A 3 -9.38 -0.95 -9.91
N MET A 4 -8.42 -1.87 -9.97
CA MET A 4 -7.67 -2.35 -8.80
C MET A 4 -6.21 -1.97 -8.95
N ALA A 5 -5.67 -1.24 -7.97
CA ALA A 5 -4.24 -0.99 -7.86
C ALA A 5 -3.59 -2.04 -6.95
N THR A 6 -2.50 -2.65 -7.39
CA THR A 6 -1.82 -3.72 -6.62
C THR A 6 -0.34 -3.41 -6.49
N THR A 7 0.25 -3.69 -5.32
CA THR A 7 1.70 -3.55 -5.12
C THR A 7 2.24 -4.61 -4.15
N ARG A 8 3.53 -4.92 -4.28
CA ARG A 8 4.31 -5.70 -3.31
C ARG A 8 5.20 -4.75 -2.52
N THR A 9 5.25 -4.93 -1.21
CA THR A 9 6.01 -4.04 -0.30
C THR A 9 6.94 -4.83 0.59
N ARG A 10 8.07 -4.22 0.96
CA ARG A 10 8.95 -4.70 2.04
C ARG A 10 9.72 -3.52 2.60
N ASN A 11 9.48 -3.18 3.86
CA ASN A 11 10.11 -2.07 4.57
C ASN A 11 9.97 -0.71 3.85
N GLU A 12 8.74 -0.36 3.48
CA GLU A 12 8.34 0.87 2.79
C GLU A 12 7.71 1.92 3.72
N GLU A 13 8.02 1.93 5.02
CA GLU A 13 7.45 2.88 6.00
C GLU A 13 7.49 4.33 5.51
N LYS A 14 8.58 4.71 4.83
CA LYS A 14 8.80 6.07 4.31
C LYS A 14 8.01 6.41 3.04
N ASN A 15 7.51 5.42 2.30
CA ASN A 15 6.92 5.61 0.97
C ASN A 15 5.48 5.13 0.87
N ILE A 16 5.05 4.18 1.72
CA ILE A 16 3.77 3.47 1.54
C ILE A 16 2.57 4.41 1.68
N ALA A 17 2.64 5.43 2.55
CA ALA A 17 1.60 6.45 2.67
C ALA A 17 1.38 7.20 1.34
N ARG A 18 2.47 7.58 0.65
CA ARG A 18 2.39 8.26 -0.66
C ARG A 18 1.75 7.36 -1.70
N PHE A 19 2.06 6.06 -1.70
CA PHE A 19 1.43 5.11 -2.62
C PHE A 19 -0.08 5.04 -2.38
N VAL A 20 -0.51 4.81 -1.14
CA VAL A 20 -1.94 4.74 -0.78
C VAL A 20 -2.68 6.00 -1.21
N MET A 21 -2.12 7.18 -0.91
CA MET A 21 -2.69 8.47 -1.33
C MET A 21 -2.81 8.61 -2.85
N SER A 22 -1.79 8.18 -3.61
CA SER A 22 -1.75 8.33 -5.07
C SER A 22 -2.79 7.48 -5.79
N TYR A 23 -3.27 6.41 -5.15
CA TYR A 23 -4.25 5.48 -5.73
C TYR A 23 -5.62 5.53 -5.04
N GLN A 24 -5.93 6.59 -4.28
CA GLN A 24 -7.26 6.78 -3.64
C GLN A 24 -8.43 6.80 -4.64
N TRP A 25 -8.16 7.04 -5.92
CA TRP A 25 -9.16 7.02 -6.99
C TRP A 25 -9.54 5.61 -7.46
N ALA A 26 -8.76 4.57 -7.11
CA ALA A 26 -9.06 3.19 -7.48
C ALA A 26 -10.18 2.62 -6.60
N ASP A 27 -11.02 1.73 -7.16
CA ASP A 27 -12.08 1.06 -6.40
C ASP A 27 -11.53 0.20 -5.26
N LYS A 28 -10.34 -0.38 -5.47
CA LYS A 28 -9.64 -1.23 -4.49
C LYS A 28 -8.13 -1.07 -4.61
N VAL A 29 -7.46 -1.13 -3.47
CA VAL A 29 -6.00 -1.22 -3.37
C VAL A 29 -5.64 -2.52 -2.66
N LEU A 30 -4.81 -3.36 -3.29
CA LEU A 30 -4.29 -4.60 -2.71
C LEU A 30 -2.79 -4.45 -2.46
N ILE A 31 -2.39 -4.44 -1.19
CA ILE A 31 -0.98 -4.38 -0.79
C ILE A 31 -0.59 -5.75 -0.25
N ALA A 32 0.34 -6.40 -0.94
CA ALA A 32 0.85 -7.69 -0.54
C ALA A 32 2.23 -7.52 0.10
N ASP A 33 2.28 -7.59 1.43
CA ASP A 33 3.50 -7.42 2.20
C ASP A 33 4.45 -8.63 2.06
N GLY A 34 5.75 -8.37 2.07
CA GLY A 34 6.82 -9.35 1.94
C GLY A 34 7.45 -9.78 3.27
N GLY A 35 6.83 -9.49 4.40
CA GLY A 35 7.41 -9.69 5.74
C GLY A 35 8.18 -8.47 6.20
N SER A 36 7.55 -7.30 6.16
CA SER A 36 8.13 -6.06 6.67
C SER A 36 8.34 -6.13 8.18
N THR A 37 9.44 -5.55 8.64
CA THR A 37 9.84 -5.48 10.06
C THR A 37 9.71 -4.06 10.64
N ASP A 38 9.19 -3.13 9.83
CA ASP A 38 8.97 -1.73 10.17
C ASP A 38 7.45 -1.40 10.16
N ASP A 39 7.09 -0.12 10.27
CA ASP A 39 5.69 0.28 10.36
C ASP A 39 4.93 0.23 9.00
N THR A 40 5.49 -0.38 7.93
CA THR A 40 4.87 -0.46 6.60
C THR A 40 3.43 -0.95 6.63
N VAL A 41 3.17 -2.09 7.29
CA VAL A 41 1.83 -2.70 7.32
C VAL A 41 0.85 -1.84 8.12
N LYS A 42 1.34 -1.17 9.17
CA LYS A 42 0.52 -0.30 10.01
C LYS A 42 0.13 0.96 9.24
N ILE A 43 1.06 1.57 8.50
CA ILE A 43 0.78 2.74 7.67
C ILE A 43 -0.14 2.37 6.50
N ALA A 44 0.06 1.22 5.86
CA ALA A 44 -0.76 0.75 4.74
C ALA A 44 -2.24 0.48 5.09
N LYS A 45 -2.56 0.29 6.38
CA LYS A 45 -3.90 -0.01 6.87
C LYS A 45 -4.71 1.23 7.29
N ASN A 46 -4.06 2.39 7.43
CA ASN A 46 -4.70 3.67 7.75
C ASN A 46 -5.23 4.36 6.50
#